data_AF-A0A4D5S4V9-F1
#
_entry.id   AF-A0A4D5S4V9-F1
#
_cell.length_a   1.000
_cell.length_b   1.000
_cell.length_c   1.000
_cell.angle_alpha   90.00
_cell.angle_beta   90.00
_cell.angle_gamma   90.00
#
_symmetry.space_group_name_H-M   'P 1'
#
loop_
_entity.id
_entity.type
_entity.pdbx_description
1 polymer ?
#
loop_
_entity_poly.entity_id
_entity_poly.type
_entity_poly.pdbx_seq_one_letter_code
_entity_poly.pdbx_strand_id
1 'polypeptide(L)'
;MYKNASDFCSQVWGHSWRVVPDGRPCMRLWFDGSMGNPNKRVALLYGFHSVDRNGFPSGAEAVTFSSLQLFIFGAMLTTLLS
;
A
#
# COMPACT_ATOMS: atom_id res chain seq x y z
N MET A 1 12.63 3.46 24.96
CA MET A 1 11.97 4.75 24.65
C MET A 1 12.65 5.37 23.45
N TYR A 2 11.93 6.14 22.62
CA TYR A 2 12.42 6.66 21.34
C TYR A 2 13.39 7.84 21.52
N LYS A 3 14.37 7.97 20.61
CA LYS A 3 15.47 8.94 20.70
C LYS A 3 15.07 10.36 20.28
N ASN A 4 14.20 10.48 19.29
CA ASN A 4 13.71 11.75 18.74
C ASN A 4 12.42 11.50 17.92
N ALA A 5 11.86 12.56 17.32
CA ALA A 5 10.64 12.47 16.53
C ALA A 5 10.77 11.53 15.31
N SER A 6 11.89 11.58 14.59
CA SER A 6 12.14 10.69 13.45
C SER A 6 12.19 9.23 13.87
N ASP A 7 12.87 8.94 14.98
CA ASP A 7 12.95 7.61 15.57
C ASP A 7 11.58 7.11 16.05
N PHE A 8 10.80 7.97 16.70
CA PHE A 8 9.43 7.66 17.11
C PHE A 8 8.56 7.28 15.91
N CYS A 9 8.47 8.16 14.91
CA CYS A 9 7.61 7.96 13.75
C CYS A 9 7.98 6.70 12.96
N SER A 10 9.28 6.40 12.82
CA SER A 10 9.74 5.22 12.10
C SER A 10 9.63 3.93 12.89
N GLN A 11 9.72 3.93 14.21
CA GLN A 11 9.71 2.69 14.99
C GLN A 11 8.32 2.28 15.51
N VAL A 12 7.47 3.23 15.89
CA VAL A 12 6.21 2.91 16.60
C VAL A 12 5.22 2.09 15.77
N TRP A 13 5.31 2.14 14.44
CA TRP A 13 4.51 1.34 13.50
C TRP A 13 5.36 0.34 12.70
N GLY A 14 6.47 -0.16 13.26
CA GLY A 14 7.31 -1.19 12.62
C GLY A 14 7.84 -0.77 11.24
N HIS A 15 8.37 0.45 11.12
CA HIS A 15 8.89 1.01 9.86
C HIS A 15 7.86 1.30 8.77
N SER A 16 6.56 1.30 9.08
CA SER A 16 5.50 1.70 8.14
C SER A 16 5.61 3.15 7.65
N TRP A 17 6.31 4.01 8.39
CA TRP A 17 6.51 5.42 8.06
C TRP A 17 8.00 5.78 7.94
N ARG A 18 8.30 6.57 6.91
CA ARG A 18 9.60 7.22 6.71
C ARG A 18 9.43 8.73 6.81
N VAL A 19 10.07 9.35 7.80
CA VAL A 19 10.11 10.81 7.92
C VAL A 19 11.00 11.39 6.84
N VAL A 20 10.56 12.49 6.22
CA VAL A 20 11.30 13.19 5.17
C VAL A 20 11.43 14.68 5.52
N PRO A 21 12.43 15.40 4.99
CA PRO A 21 12.58 16.84 5.21
C PRO A 21 11.40 17.64 4.65
N ASP A 22 11.07 18.78 5.27
CA ASP A 22 9.89 19.60 4.95
C ASP A 22 9.83 20.12 3.50
N GLY A 23 10.98 20.22 2.84
CA GLY A 23 11.08 20.62 1.43
C GLY A 23 10.71 19.52 0.43
N ARG A 24 10.47 18.29 0.88
CA ARG A 24 10.11 17.17 0.00
C ARG A 24 8.60 16.90 0.04
N PRO A 25 7.98 16.53 -1.10
CA PRO A 25 6.59 16.08 -1.10
C PRO A 25 6.39 14.89 -0.15
N CYS A 26 5.50 15.02 0.83
CA CYS A 26 5.27 14.04 1.89
C CYS A 26 3.79 13.94 2.29
N MET A 27 3.39 12.77 2.79
CA MET A 27 2.04 12.56 3.33
C MET A 27 1.92 13.22 4.70
N ARG A 28 0.75 13.79 4.98
CA ARG A 28 0.37 14.32 6.29
C ARG A 28 -0.66 13.43 6.95
N LEU A 29 -0.36 12.99 8.18
CA LEU A 29 -1.29 12.22 9.02
C LEU A 29 -2.49 13.05 9.46
N TRP A 30 -2.28 14.36 9.66
CA TRP A 30 -3.32 15.29 10.08
C TRP A 30 -3.28 16.56 9.22
N PHE A 31 -4.45 17.05 8.84
CA PHE A 31 -4.63 18.25 8.03
C PHE A 31 -6.05 18.78 8.18
N ASP A 32 -6.26 20.05 7.84
CA ASP A 32 -7.59 20.64 7.77
C ASP A 32 -8.34 20.11 6.53
N GLY A 33 -9.42 19.37 6.78
CA GLY A 33 -10.22 18.75 5.73
C GLY A 33 -11.02 19.74 4.88
N SER A 34 -11.30 20.96 5.39
CA SER A 34 -12.05 21.98 4.65
C SER A 34 -11.29 22.52 3.44
N MET A 35 -9.95 22.48 3.49
CA MET A 35 -9.05 22.85 2.38
C MET A 35 -8.78 21.70 1.41
N GLY A 36 -9.43 20.55 1.61
CA GLY A 36 -9.21 19.33 0.84
C GLY A 36 -8.01 18.51 1.31
N ASN A 37 -7.87 17.31 0.75
CA ASN A 37 -6.83 16.36 1.16
C ASN A 37 -5.48 16.63 0.46
N PRO A 38 -4.43 17.09 1.19
CA PRO A 38 -3.12 17.38 0.60
C PRO A 38 -2.39 16.12 0.11
N ASN A 39 -2.78 14.94 0.61
CA ASN A 39 -2.13 13.67 0.29
C ASN A 39 -2.47 13.16 -1.12
N LYS A 40 -3.56 13.63 -1.74
CA LYS A 40 -3.96 13.19 -3.09
C LYS A 40 -2.86 13.45 -4.12
N ARG A 41 -2.26 14.64 -4.11
CA ARG A 41 -1.19 15.02 -5.05
C ARG A 41 0.09 14.22 -4.78
N VAL A 42 0.39 13.94 -3.52
CA VAL A 42 1.55 13.15 -3.11
C VAL A 42 1.39 11.68 -3.55
N ALA A 43 0.19 11.11 -3.38
CA ALA A 43 -0.13 9.76 -3.86
C ALA A 43 0.03 9.63 -5.37
N LEU A 44 -0.48 10.60 -6.14
CA LEU A 44 -0.32 10.61 -7.59
C LEU A 44 1.16 10.72 -7.98
N LEU A 45 1.89 11.66 -7.36
CA LEU A 45 3.31 11.87 -7.64
C LEU A 45 4.12 10.58 -7.47
N TYR A 46 3.94 9.81 -6.41
CA TYR A 46 4.72 8.58 -6.19
C TYR A 46 4.07 7.33 -6.80
N GLY A 47 2.74 7.33 -6.97
CA GLY A 47 1.99 6.21 -7.54
C GLY A 47 2.22 6.03 -9.03
N PHE A 48 2.34 7.13 -9.81
CA PHE A 48 2.72 7.01 -11.23
C PHE A 48 4.11 6.43 -11.46
N HIS A 49 5.01 6.53 -10.48
CA HIS A 49 6.32 5.87 -10.55
C HIS A 49 6.27 4.40 -10.14
N SER A 50 5.13 3.92 -9.65
CA SER A 50 4.93 2.56 -9.09
C SER A 50 3.99 1.70 -9.94
N VAL A 51 3.48 2.26 -11.05
CA VAL A 51 2.50 1.64 -11.93
C VAL A 51 3.03 1.72 -13.36
N ASP A 52 3.06 0.59 -14.08
CA ASP A 52 3.55 0.55 -15.46
C ASP A 52 2.60 1.30 -16.44
N ARG A 53 3.00 1.39 -17.72
CA ARG A 53 2.20 2.04 -18.80
C ARG A 53 0.79 1.46 -18.98
N ASN A 54 0.52 0.27 -18.45
CA ASN A 54 -0.74 -0.46 -18.55
C ASN A 54 -1.54 -0.45 -17.25
N GLY A 55 -1.08 0.24 -16.21
CA GLY A 55 -1.81 0.31 -14.94
C GLY A 55 -1.45 -0.79 -13.93
N PHE A 56 -0.42 -1.61 -14.16
CA PHE A 56 -0.04 -2.68 -13.24
C PHE A 56 0.98 -2.24 -12.17
N PRO A 57 0.78 -2.59 -10.88
CA PRO A 57 1.75 -2.33 -9.83
C PRO A 57 3.05 -3.07 -10.12
N SER A 58 4.18 -2.37 -10.12
CA SER A 58 5.50 -2.99 -10.23
C SER A 58 5.77 -3.85 -8.99
N GLY A 59 5.57 -5.16 -9.09
CA GLY A 59 5.74 -6.13 -8.01
C GLY A 59 4.49 -6.93 -7.62
N ALA A 60 3.35 -6.74 -8.31
CA ALA A 60 2.25 -7.69 -8.19
C ALA A 60 2.60 -8.97 -8.96
N GLU A 61 2.72 -10.11 -8.26
CA GLU A 61 2.81 -11.40 -8.94
C GLU A 61 1.49 -11.66 -9.68
N ALA A 62 1.57 -11.91 -10.99
CA ALA A 62 0.41 -12.31 -11.76
C ALA A 62 -0.12 -13.63 -11.17
N VAL A 63 -1.33 -13.61 -10.62
CA VAL A 63 -1.99 -14.83 -10.14
C VAL A 63 -2.41 -15.62 -11.37
N THR A 64 -1.49 -16.40 -11.93
CA THR A 64 -1.81 -17.31 -13.02
C THR A 64 -2.58 -18.48 -12.43
N PHE A 65 -3.90 -18.47 -12.59
CA PHE A 65 -4.73 -19.59 -12.18
C PHE A 65 -4.37 -20.82 -13.01
N SER A 66 -3.67 -21.78 -12.40
CA SER A 66 -3.46 -23.08 -13.02
C SER A 66 -4.73 -23.91 -12.89
N SER A 67 -4.95 -24.84 -13.82
CA SER A 67 -6.10 -25.76 -13.80
C SER A 67 -6.22 -26.50 -12.45
N LEU A 68 -5.10 -26.74 -11.77
CA LEU A 68 -5.05 -27.39 -10.47
C LEU A 68 -5.73 -26.55 -9.37
N GLN A 69 -5.64 -25.22 -9.42
CA GLN A 69 -6.31 -24.35 -8.45
C GLN A 69 -7.84 -24.39 -8.60
N LEU A 70 -8.37 -24.42 -9.84
CA LEU A 70 -9.81 -24.60 -10.06
C LEU A 70 -10.32 -25.93 -9.52
N PHE A 71 -9.56 -27.02 -9.68
CA PHE A 71 -9.94 -28.32 -9.12
C PHE A 71 -9.99 -28.31 -7.59
N ILE A 72 -9.03 -27.65 -6.93
CA ILE A 72 -9.00 -27.55 -5.46
C ILE A 72 -10.20 -26.74 -4.94
N PHE A 73 -10.50 -25.60 -5.57
CA PHE A 73 -11.68 -24.81 -5.18
C PHE A 73 -12.99 -25.53 -5.46
N GLY A 74 -13.09 -26.25 -6.57
CA GLY A 74 -14.25 -27.08 -6.89
C GLY A 74 -14.46 -28.21 -5.88
N ALA A 75 -13.39 -28.92 -5.51
CA ALA A 75 -13.44 -29.98 -4.51
C ALA A 75 -13.88 -29.47 -3.14
N MET A 76 -13.34 -28.33 -2.68
CA MET A 76 -13.75 -27.72 -1.40
C MET A 76 -15.24 -27.31 -1.40
N LEU A 77 -15.74 -26.75 -2.49
CA LEU A 77 -17.15 -26.37 -2.60
C LEU A 77 -18.06 -27.60 -2.53
N THR A 78 -17.69 -28.71 -3.17
CA THR A 78 -18.47 -29.95 -3.12
C THR A 78 -18.50 -30.59 -1.74
N THR A 79 -17.40 -30.51 -0.97
CA THR A 79 -17.35 -31.05 0.40
C THR A 79 -18.09 -30.19 1.43
N LEU A 80 -18.30 -28.90 1.14
CA LEU A 80 -19.07 -28.00 2.00
C LEU A 80 -20.59 -28.08 1.76
N LEU A 81 -21.00 -28.69 0.65
CA LEU A 81 -22.39 -28.87 0.25
C LEU A 81 -22.91 -30.31 0.48
N SER A 82 -22.12 -31.17 1.10
CA SER A 82 -22.48 -32.55 1.52
C SER A 82 -22.50 -32.64 3.05
#